data_AF-Q8CDT7-F1
#
_entry.id   AF-Q8CDT7-F1
#
_cell.length_a   1.000
_cell.length_b   1.000
_cell.length_c   1.000
_cell.angle_alpha   90.00
_cell.angle_beta   90.00
_cell.angle_gamma   90.00
#
_symmetry.space_group_name_H-M   'P 1'
#
loop_
_entity.id
_entity.type
_entity.pdbx_description
1 polymer ?
#
loop_
_entity_poly.entity_id
_entity_poly.type
_entity_poly.pdbx_seq_one_letter_code
_entity_poly.pdbx_strand_id
1 'polypeptide(L)'
;MNFSIEQYSKFMTLLDMLLHNLQTLHMSLEDSIKWLGEVMAEIGPNHSQKSEDFHVFEVKEANAIIDYLKISLFQHYRLYEFLFYSTREEIVIGTEQTIEVVKPADYPFPAPLEEGISLDTYSTFIEPLPTPDMEQKVLDQEQGTQEALLESEMREEDPLGGFTIDDVKSALERVTDEVLISMQKEISEKLQVQEEAFNARIEKLKKA
;
A
#
# COMPACT_ATOMS: atom_id res chain seq x y z
N MET A 1 -0.76 -32.03 -8.67
CA MET A 1 0.66 -32.45 -8.59
C MET A 1 1.03 -32.46 -7.11
N ASN A 2 1.85 -33.41 -6.68
CA ASN A 2 2.29 -33.50 -5.28
C ASN A 2 3.79 -33.25 -5.25
N PHE A 3 4.19 -32.13 -4.67
CA PHE A 3 5.60 -31.83 -4.48
C PHE A 3 6.12 -32.49 -3.20
N SER A 4 7.40 -32.90 -3.21
CA SER A 4 8.13 -33.32 -2.02
C SER A 4 8.45 -32.13 -1.12
N ILE A 5 8.80 -32.41 0.14
CA ILE A 5 9.23 -31.37 1.09
C ILE A 5 10.47 -30.61 0.56
N GLU A 6 11.40 -31.33 -0.08
CA GLU A 6 12.58 -30.74 -0.69
C GLU A 6 12.21 -29.82 -1.87
N GLN A 7 11.26 -30.24 -2.71
CA GLN A 7 10.71 -29.42 -3.80
C GLN A 7 10.07 -28.13 -3.28
N TYR A 8 9.25 -28.21 -2.22
CA TYR A 8 8.67 -27.02 -1.61
C TYR A 8 9.74 -26.08 -1.05
N SER A 9 10.74 -26.61 -0.34
CA SER A 9 11.85 -25.81 0.18
C SER A 9 12.55 -25.03 -0.94
N LYS A 10 12.86 -25.70 -2.06
CA LYS A 10 13.52 -25.07 -3.22
C LYS A 10 12.63 -24.04 -3.92
N PHE A 11 11.34 -24.33 -4.04
CA PHE A 11 10.38 -23.36 -4.55
C PHE A 11 10.31 -22.10 -3.68
N MET A 12 10.29 -22.26 -2.35
CA MET A 12 10.31 -21.13 -1.43
C MET A 12 11.61 -20.33 -1.54
N THR A 13 12.76 -20.98 -1.70
CA THR A 13 14.04 -20.30 -1.98
C THR A 13 14.01 -19.53 -3.29
N LEU A 14 13.46 -20.11 -4.37
CA LEU A 14 13.29 -19.42 -5.65
C LEU A 14 12.41 -18.17 -5.51
N LEU A 15 11.28 -18.30 -4.81
CA LEU A 15 10.35 -17.20 -4.58
C LEU A 15 11.00 -16.10 -3.73
N ASP A 16 11.72 -16.47 -2.68
CA ASP A 16 12.47 -15.54 -1.82
C ASP A 16 13.53 -14.79 -2.62
N MET A 17 14.31 -15.50 -3.45
CA MET A 17 15.30 -14.86 -4.33
C MET A 17 14.66 -13.88 -5.33
N LEU A 18 13.51 -14.22 -5.93
CA LEU A 18 12.78 -13.31 -6.83
C LEU A 18 12.34 -12.04 -6.10
N LEU A 19 11.72 -12.20 -4.93
CA LEU A 19 11.24 -11.07 -4.13
C LEU A 19 12.40 -10.22 -3.60
N HIS A 20 13.52 -10.86 -3.22
CA HIS A 20 14.73 -10.18 -2.79
C HIS A 20 15.37 -9.39 -3.94
N ASN A 21 15.48 -9.98 -5.13
CA ASN A 21 15.97 -9.31 -6.34
C ASN A 21 15.10 -8.11 -6.71
N LEU A 22 13.77 -8.25 -6.60
CA LEU A 22 12.87 -7.13 -6.75
C LEU A 22 13.20 -6.05 -5.71
N GLN A 23 13.12 -6.37 -4.42
CA GLN A 23 13.34 -5.41 -3.34
C GLN A 23 14.71 -4.68 -3.43
N THR A 24 15.79 -5.38 -3.79
CA THR A 24 17.16 -4.85 -3.71
C THR A 24 17.70 -4.30 -5.01
N LEU A 25 17.45 -4.97 -6.14
CA LEU A 25 18.03 -4.60 -7.45
C LEU A 25 17.08 -3.74 -8.29
N HIS A 26 15.83 -3.56 -7.86
CA HIS A 26 14.80 -2.89 -8.67
C HIS A 26 14.69 -3.51 -10.06
N MET A 27 14.76 -4.84 -10.11
CA MET A 27 14.71 -5.58 -11.36
C MET A 27 13.40 -5.25 -12.08
N SER A 28 13.46 -5.03 -13.39
CA SER A 28 12.24 -4.86 -14.17
C SER A 28 11.51 -6.19 -14.33
N LEU A 29 10.23 -6.15 -14.72
CA LEU A 29 9.46 -7.37 -15.04
C LEU A 29 10.17 -8.21 -16.11
N GLU A 30 10.71 -7.57 -17.16
CA GLU A 30 11.44 -8.25 -18.23
C GLU A 30 12.70 -8.94 -17.69
N ASP A 31 13.50 -8.22 -16.91
CA ASP A 31 14.71 -8.75 -16.31
C ASP A 31 14.41 -9.88 -15.32
N SER A 32 13.31 -9.80 -14.58
CA SER A 32 12.89 -10.85 -13.64
C SER A 32 12.44 -12.12 -14.34
N ILE A 33 11.73 -12.00 -15.46
CA ILE A 33 11.37 -13.15 -16.29
C ILE A 33 12.62 -13.79 -16.89
N LYS A 34 13.57 -12.97 -17.36
CA LYS A 34 14.84 -13.45 -17.89
C LYS A 34 15.66 -14.19 -16.82
N TRP A 35 15.79 -13.61 -15.63
CA TRP A 35 16.46 -14.24 -14.49
C TRP A 35 15.80 -15.57 -14.10
N LEU A 36 14.46 -15.61 -14.05
CA LEU A 36 13.74 -16.86 -13.80
C LEU A 36 14.04 -17.90 -14.88
N GLY A 37 14.12 -17.49 -16.14
CA GLY A 37 14.50 -18.36 -17.26
C GLY A 37 15.91 -18.94 -17.11
N GLU A 38 16.87 -18.13 -16.68
CA GLU A 38 18.26 -18.55 -16.41
C GLU A 38 18.31 -19.56 -15.26
N VAL A 39 17.62 -19.29 -14.15
CA VAL A 39 17.58 -20.18 -12.98
C VAL A 39 16.82 -21.47 -13.27
N MET A 40 15.70 -21.42 -13.98
CA MET A 40 14.95 -22.60 -14.41
C MET A 40 15.74 -23.45 -15.41
N ALA A 41 16.55 -22.83 -16.27
CA ALA A 41 17.44 -23.56 -17.17
C ALA A 41 18.53 -24.29 -16.38
N GLU A 42 19.14 -23.66 -15.36
CA GLU A 42 20.14 -24.30 -14.50
C GLU A 42 19.55 -25.48 -13.69
N ILE A 43 18.30 -25.35 -13.23
CA ILE A 43 17.56 -26.38 -12.49
C ILE A 43 17.11 -27.55 -13.36
N GLY A 44 16.86 -27.31 -14.64
CA GLY A 44 16.48 -28.36 -15.58
C GLY A 44 17.50 -29.50 -15.61
N PRO A 45 17.16 -30.67 -16.19
CA PRO A 45 18.09 -31.78 -16.37
C PRO A 45 19.15 -31.44 -17.44
N ASN A 46 19.91 -30.37 -17.22
CA ASN A 46 21.11 -30.07 -17.98
C ASN A 46 22.20 -31.05 -17.53
N HIS A 47 22.79 -31.72 -18.52
CA HIS A 47 23.79 -32.78 -18.38
C HIS A 47 25.12 -32.31 -17.75
N SER A 48 25.17 -31.11 -17.17
CA SER A 48 26.35 -30.56 -16.50
C SER A 48 26.39 -31.03 -15.05
N GLN A 49 27.17 -32.08 -14.84
CA GLN A 49 27.48 -32.80 -13.60
C GLN A 49 28.06 -31.96 -12.43
N LYS A 50 27.87 -30.63 -12.39
CA LYS A 50 28.50 -29.76 -11.39
C LYS A 50 27.56 -29.26 -10.29
N SER A 51 26.26 -29.41 -10.46
CA SER A 51 25.28 -28.95 -9.49
C SER A 51 24.42 -30.13 -9.05
N GLU A 52 25.01 -31.04 -8.27
CA GLU A 52 24.31 -32.24 -7.76
C GLU A 52 23.02 -31.90 -6.99
N ASP A 53 22.85 -30.64 -6.57
CA ASP A 53 21.69 -30.18 -5.82
C ASP A 53 20.55 -29.55 -6.62
N PHE A 54 20.62 -29.32 -7.94
CA PHE A 54 19.58 -28.52 -8.63
C PHE A 54 18.56 -29.31 -9.46
N HIS A 55 18.78 -30.61 -9.71
CA HIS A 55 17.88 -31.45 -10.52
C HIS A 55 16.64 -31.97 -9.76
N VAL A 56 15.77 -31.06 -9.30
CA VAL A 56 14.65 -31.44 -8.42
C VAL A 56 13.27 -31.41 -9.08
N PHE A 57 13.07 -30.60 -10.13
CA PHE A 57 11.77 -30.48 -10.76
C PHE A 57 11.72 -31.20 -12.11
N GLU A 58 10.70 -32.02 -12.30
CA GLU A 58 10.33 -32.52 -13.61
C GLU A 58 9.82 -31.38 -14.49
N VAL A 59 9.86 -31.56 -15.82
CA VAL A 59 9.37 -30.57 -16.79
C VAL A 59 7.93 -30.13 -16.51
N LYS A 60 7.07 -31.07 -16.08
CA LYS A 60 5.67 -30.76 -15.72
C LYS A 60 5.57 -29.89 -14.47
N GLU A 61 6.40 -30.16 -13.47
CA GLU A 61 6.46 -29.40 -12.21
C GLU A 61 7.02 -28.00 -12.42
N ALA A 62 8.09 -27.88 -13.23
CA ALA A 62 8.66 -26.61 -13.62
C ALA A 62 7.64 -25.73 -14.36
N ASN A 63 6.89 -26.30 -15.30
CA ASN A 63 5.81 -25.57 -15.97
C ASN A 63 4.73 -25.12 -14.98
N ALA A 64 4.34 -25.96 -14.01
CA ALA A 64 3.37 -25.58 -12.99
C ALA A 64 3.88 -24.45 -12.08
N ILE A 65 5.18 -24.43 -11.76
CA ILE A 65 5.82 -23.34 -11.00
C ILE A 65 5.82 -22.05 -11.82
N ILE A 66 6.17 -22.11 -13.10
CA ILE A 66 6.16 -20.95 -14.00
C ILE A 66 4.74 -20.39 -14.13
N ASP A 67 3.75 -21.25 -14.35
CA ASP A 67 2.34 -20.86 -14.43
C ASP A 67 1.88 -20.21 -13.12
N TYR A 68 2.28 -20.76 -11.96
CA TYR A 68 1.98 -20.17 -10.67
C TYR A 68 2.61 -18.78 -10.50
N LEU A 69 3.91 -18.63 -10.78
CA LEU A 69 4.61 -17.33 -10.68
C LEU A 69 4.02 -16.30 -11.64
N LYS A 70 3.56 -16.74 -12.82
CA LYS A 70 2.89 -15.89 -13.80
C LYS A 70 1.60 -15.27 -13.25
N ILE A 71 0.73 -16.08 -12.65
CA ILE A 71 -0.57 -15.60 -12.14
C ILE A 71 -0.48 -14.94 -10.75
N SER A 72 0.59 -15.20 -9.99
CA SER A 72 0.75 -14.65 -8.63
C SER A 72 1.68 -13.44 -8.63
N LEU A 73 2.97 -13.65 -8.87
CA LEU A 73 3.99 -12.62 -8.77
C LEU A 73 3.95 -11.66 -9.98
N PHE A 74 4.03 -12.19 -11.20
CA PHE A 74 4.19 -11.36 -12.40
C PHE A 74 2.91 -10.64 -12.80
N GLN A 75 1.74 -11.23 -12.57
CA GLN A 75 0.46 -10.55 -12.78
C GLN A 75 0.30 -9.32 -11.87
N HIS A 76 0.85 -9.38 -10.66
CA HIS A 76 0.77 -8.31 -9.67
C HIS A 76 2.11 -7.59 -9.47
N TYR A 77 3.01 -7.65 -10.45
CA TYR A 77 4.38 -7.16 -10.29
C TYR A 77 4.46 -5.69 -9.85
N ARG A 78 3.61 -4.84 -10.43
CA ARG A 78 3.53 -3.41 -10.10
C ARG A 78 3.10 -3.16 -8.65
N LEU A 79 2.29 -4.04 -8.07
CA LEU A 79 1.91 -3.97 -6.67
C LEU A 79 3.10 -4.29 -5.76
N TYR A 80 3.93 -5.27 -6.13
CA TYR A 80 5.15 -5.59 -5.39
C TYR A 80 6.19 -4.46 -5.50
N GLU A 81 6.36 -3.85 -6.67
CA GLU A 81 7.18 -2.64 -6.83
C GLU A 81 6.69 -1.52 -5.89
N PHE A 82 5.38 -1.26 -5.88
CA PHE A 82 4.80 -0.26 -4.98
C PHE A 82 5.02 -0.62 -3.50
N LEU A 83 4.84 -1.89 -3.11
CA LEU A 83 5.01 -2.34 -1.73
C LEU A 83 6.44 -2.10 -1.20
N PHE A 84 7.45 -2.29 -2.06
CA PHE A 84 8.85 -2.15 -1.67
C PHE A 84 9.39 -0.73 -1.78
N TYR A 85 8.88 0.09 -2.71
CA TYR A 85 9.49 1.39 -3.01
C TYR A 85 8.64 2.58 -2.62
N SER A 86 7.33 2.41 -2.46
CA SER A 86 6.50 3.51 -2.03
C SER A 86 6.93 3.90 -0.63
N THR A 87 7.31 5.17 -0.50
CA THR A 87 7.46 5.81 0.80
C THR A 87 6.13 5.62 1.50
N ARG A 88 6.12 4.76 2.52
CA ARG A 88 4.95 4.62 3.38
C ARG A 88 4.82 5.98 4.06
N GLU A 89 3.79 6.73 3.68
CA GLU A 89 3.32 7.83 4.51
C GLU A 89 2.86 7.18 5.81
N GLU A 90 3.77 7.13 6.78
CA GLU A 90 3.41 6.75 8.13
C GLU A 90 2.54 7.88 8.66
N ILE A 91 1.23 7.73 8.46
CA ILE A 91 0.25 8.59 9.10
C ILE A 91 0.32 8.24 10.58
N VAL A 92 1.19 8.92 11.32
CA VAL A 92 1.18 8.91 12.77
C VAL A 92 -0.09 9.64 13.16
N ILE A 93 -1.19 8.89 13.34
CA ILE A 93 -2.41 9.39 13.96
C ILE A 93 -2.09 9.61 15.44
N GLY A 94 -1.39 10.70 15.74
CA GLY A 94 -1.15 11.14 17.10
C GLY A 94 -2.44 11.71 17.64
N THR A 95 -3.20 10.91 18.39
CA THR A 95 -4.28 11.47 19.21
C THR A 95 -3.63 12.19 20.39
N GLU A 96 -3.69 13.53 20.39
CA GLU A 96 -3.34 14.32 21.57
C GLU A 96 -4.38 14.02 22.66
N GLN A 97 -3.96 13.31 23.71
CA GLN A 97 -4.83 13.01 24.83
C GLN A 97 -4.41 13.88 26.02
N THR A 98 -5.20 14.91 26.28
CA THR A 98 -5.06 15.74 27.48
C THR A 98 -5.58 14.95 28.67
N ILE A 99 -4.70 14.56 29.58
CA ILE A 99 -5.07 13.94 30.85
C ILE A 99 -5.19 15.06 31.88
N GLU A 100 -6.37 15.21 32.47
CA GLU A 100 -6.54 16.10 33.62
C GLU A 100 -5.84 15.46 34.82
N VAL A 101 -4.65 15.98 35.14
CA VAL A 101 -3.90 15.53 36.31
C VAL A 101 -4.50 16.22 37.53
N VAL A 102 -4.97 15.43 38.50
CA VAL A 102 -5.38 15.93 39.81
C VAL A 102 -4.25 16.81 40.34
N LYS A 103 -4.54 18.09 40.61
CA LYS A 103 -3.55 19.02 41.16
C LYS A 103 -2.87 18.34 42.35
N PRO A 104 -1.54 18.27 42.40
CA PRO A 104 -0.86 17.79 43.59
C PRO A 104 -1.38 18.64 44.73
N ALA A 105 -2.05 17.97 45.67
CA ALA A 105 -2.70 18.67 46.73
C ALA A 105 -1.57 19.19 47.63
N ASP A 106 -1.24 20.49 47.53
CA ASP A 106 -0.32 21.16 48.47
C ASP A 106 -0.76 20.93 49.92
N TYR A 107 -2.04 20.58 50.10
CA TYR A 107 -2.69 20.18 51.32
C TYR A 107 -3.40 18.84 51.12
N PRO A 108 -3.35 17.90 52.08
CA PRO A 108 -4.15 16.68 52.01
C PRO A 108 -5.63 17.07 51.81
N PHE A 109 -6.28 16.43 50.84
CA PHE A 109 -7.73 16.51 50.67
C PHE A 109 -8.33 15.12 50.96
N PRO A 110 -9.28 15.01 51.89
CA PRO A 110 -9.76 16.07 52.79
C PRO A 110 -8.68 16.49 53.81
N ALA A 111 -8.82 17.67 54.40
CA ALA A 111 -7.89 18.17 55.40
C ALA A 111 -7.86 17.22 56.62
N PRO A 112 -6.70 17.05 57.29
CA PRO A 112 -6.65 16.22 58.49
C PRO A 112 -7.71 16.65 59.51
N LEU A 113 -8.48 15.69 60.03
CA LEU A 113 -9.63 15.86 60.94
C LEU A 113 -10.96 16.32 60.31
N GLU A 114 -11.00 16.66 59.02
CA GLU A 114 -12.25 17.00 58.31
C GLU A 114 -13.18 15.78 58.19
N GLU A 115 -12.64 14.57 58.14
CA GLU A 115 -13.44 13.33 58.16
C GLU A 115 -14.07 13.03 59.53
N GLY A 116 -13.59 13.67 60.60
CA GLY A 116 -13.99 13.38 61.98
C GLY A 116 -15.09 14.29 62.53
N ILE A 117 -15.55 15.28 61.77
CA ILE A 117 -16.57 16.24 62.20
C ILE A 117 -17.96 15.85 61.67
N SER A 118 -19.01 16.26 62.38
CA SER A 118 -20.37 16.03 61.91
C SER A 118 -20.68 16.91 60.70
N LEU A 119 -21.51 16.41 59.78
CA LEU A 119 -21.94 17.13 58.59
C LEU A 119 -22.55 18.50 58.92
N ASP A 120 -23.35 18.57 59.98
CA ASP A 120 -23.95 19.84 60.43
C ASP A 120 -22.88 20.87 60.82
N THR A 121 -21.78 20.42 61.45
CA THR A 121 -20.65 21.28 61.82
C THR A 121 -19.88 21.70 60.57
N TYR A 122 -19.65 20.77 59.64
CA TYR A 122 -18.98 21.05 58.38
C TYR A 122 -19.71 22.12 57.57
N SER A 123 -20.99 21.91 57.29
CA SER A 123 -21.80 22.84 56.49
C SER A 123 -22.02 24.20 57.15
N THR A 124 -21.95 24.27 58.48
CA THR A 124 -22.12 25.55 59.19
C THR A 124 -20.82 26.35 59.28
N PHE A 125 -19.67 25.69 59.42
CA PHE A 125 -18.41 26.36 59.81
C PHE A 125 -17.24 26.21 58.83
N ILE A 126 -17.23 25.19 57.97
CA ILE A 126 -16.09 24.86 57.11
C ILE A 126 -16.44 24.96 55.63
N GLU A 127 -17.61 24.46 55.22
CA GLU A 127 -18.08 24.53 53.84
C GLU A 127 -17.96 25.97 53.35
N PRO A 128 -17.16 26.23 52.30
CA PRO A 128 -17.01 27.58 51.77
C PRO A 128 -18.40 28.13 51.46
N LEU A 129 -18.74 29.30 52.03
CA LEU A 129 -19.96 29.98 51.64
C LEU A 129 -19.97 30.09 50.12
N PRO A 130 -21.12 29.92 49.45
CA PRO A 130 -21.23 30.11 48.02
C PRO A 130 -20.77 31.54 47.72
N THR A 131 -19.53 31.69 47.28
CA THR A 131 -19.06 32.96 46.74
C THR A 131 -19.94 33.19 45.52
N PRO A 132 -20.71 34.29 45.47
CA PRO A 132 -21.55 34.57 44.32
C PRO A 132 -20.65 34.61 43.08
N ASP A 133 -20.87 33.64 42.20
CA ASP A 133 -20.15 33.44 40.96
C ASP A 133 -19.97 34.74 40.19
N MET A 134 -18.75 35.28 40.17
CA MET A 134 -18.34 36.20 39.13
C MET A 134 -17.53 35.53 38.02
N GLU A 135 -17.24 34.23 38.10
CA GLU A 135 -16.34 33.58 37.11
C GLU A 135 -16.84 32.25 36.54
N GLN A 136 -18.05 31.79 36.86
CA GLN A 136 -18.63 30.59 36.20
C GLN A 136 -19.12 30.82 34.76
N LYS A 137 -18.94 32.01 34.17
CA LYS A 137 -19.40 32.26 32.79
C LYS A 137 -18.47 31.74 31.68
N VAL A 138 -17.36 31.07 31.99
CA VAL A 138 -16.42 30.60 30.96
C VAL A 138 -16.38 29.08 30.82
N LEU A 139 -16.69 28.30 31.86
CA LEU A 139 -16.51 26.83 31.78
C LEU A 139 -17.58 26.10 30.94
N ASP A 140 -18.85 26.49 31.02
CA ASP A 140 -19.90 25.80 30.24
C ASP A 140 -19.86 26.14 28.74
N GLN A 141 -19.23 27.26 28.35
CA GLN A 141 -19.17 27.66 26.94
C GLN A 141 -17.96 27.04 26.22
N GLU A 142 -16.89 26.68 26.93
CA GLU A 142 -15.74 26.03 26.31
C GLU A 142 -16.00 24.55 25.97
N GLN A 143 -16.76 23.80 26.78
CA GLN A 143 -17.08 22.40 26.42
C GLN A 143 -17.91 22.32 25.14
N GLY A 144 -18.96 23.15 25.00
CA GLY A 144 -19.76 23.18 23.78
C GLY A 144 -19.00 23.71 22.55
N THR A 145 -18.00 24.57 22.75
CA THR A 145 -17.19 25.10 21.64
C THR A 145 -16.08 24.12 21.24
N GLN A 146 -15.46 23.41 22.19
CA GLN A 146 -14.43 22.41 21.90
C GLN A 146 -15.00 21.18 21.21
N GLU A 147 -16.17 20.68 21.61
CA GLU A 147 -16.83 19.58 20.88
C GLU A 147 -17.13 19.99 19.43
N ALA A 148 -17.61 21.21 19.21
CA ALA A 148 -17.85 21.74 17.87
C ALA A 148 -16.55 21.96 17.06
N LEU A 149 -15.44 22.28 17.72
CA LEU A 149 -14.14 22.46 17.06
C LEU A 149 -13.50 21.12 16.69
N LEU A 150 -13.60 20.11 17.56
CA LEU A 150 -13.12 18.74 17.27
C LEU A 150 -13.92 18.09 16.15
N GLU A 151 -15.24 18.30 16.10
CA GLU A 151 -16.07 17.86 14.97
C GLU A 151 -15.75 18.63 13.67
N SER A 152 -15.22 19.86 13.77
CA SER A 152 -14.81 20.64 12.60
C SER A 152 -13.44 20.22 12.06
N GLU A 153 -12.47 19.88 12.92
CA GLU A 153 -11.14 19.44 12.47
C GLU A 153 -11.11 18.00 11.97
N MET A 154 -12.03 17.13 12.44
CA MET A 154 -12.17 15.78 11.89
C MET A 154 -12.81 15.71 10.50
N ARG A 155 -13.25 16.84 9.92
CA ARG A 155 -13.59 16.89 8.49
C ARG A 155 -12.31 17.01 7.69
N GLU A 156 -11.47 15.98 7.73
CA GLU A 156 -10.56 15.73 6.63
C GLU A 156 -11.44 15.59 5.39
N GLU A 157 -11.45 16.62 4.55
CA GLU A 157 -12.08 16.54 3.24
C GLU A 157 -11.38 15.40 2.50
N ASP A 158 -12.09 14.28 2.33
CA ASP A 158 -11.62 13.16 1.55
C ASP A 158 -11.12 13.71 0.20
N PRO A 159 -9.81 13.59 -0.12
CA PRO A 159 -9.26 14.09 -1.38
C PRO A 159 -9.97 13.50 -2.60
N LEU A 160 -10.61 12.33 -2.42
CA LEU A 160 -11.40 11.64 -3.43
C LEU A 160 -12.89 11.99 -3.38
N GLY A 161 -13.36 12.67 -2.33
CA GLY A 161 -14.77 13.00 -2.12
C GLY A 161 -15.37 13.92 -3.19
N GLY A 162 -14.54 14.60 -3.98
CA GLY A 162 -14.96 15.38 -5.15
C GLY A 162 -15.10 14.58 -6.44
N PHE A 163 -14.54 13.37 -6.51
CA PHE A 163 -14.60 12.54 -7.71
C PHE A 163 -15.82 11.63 -7.67
N THR A 164 -16.62 11.71 -8.73
CA THR A 164 -17.71 10.78 -8.96
C THR A 164 -17.23 9.55 -9.72
N ILE A 165 -18.00 8.46 -9.67
CA ILE A 165 -17.74 7.26 -10.47
C ILE A 165 -17.68 7.61 -11.97
N ASP A 166 -18.46 8.59 -12.41
CA ASP A 166 -18.48 9.06 -13.79
C ASP A 166 -17.16 9.77 -14.18
N ASP A 167 -16.50 10.48 -13.26
CA ASP A 167 -15.19 11.08 -13.50
C ASP A 167 -14.11 10.02 -13.72
N VAL A 168 -14.11 8.97 -12.88
CA VAL A 168 -13.18 7.84 -13.00
C VAL A 168 -13.42 7.10 -14.32
N LYS A 169 -14.69 6.86 -14.67
CA LYS A 169 -15.06 6.19 -15.91
C LYS A 169 -14.66 7.02 -17.13
N SER A 170 -14.90 8.33 -17.11
CA SER A 170 -14.52 9.24 -18.19
C SER A 170 -13.00 9.32 -18.35
N ALA A 171 -12.26 9.36 -17.24
CA ALA A 171 -10.80 9.32 -17.28
C ALA A 171 -10.29 8.00 -17.89
N LEU A 172 -10.88 6.86 -17.51
CA LEU A 172 -10.53 5.55 -18.06
C LEU A 172 -10.87 5.43 -19.54
N GLU A 173 -12.06 5.88 -19.97
CA GLU A 173 -12.47 5.89 -21.37
C GLU A 173 -11.50 6.74 -22.21
N ARG A 174 -11.14 7.94 -21.73
CA ARG A 174 -10.18 8.81 -22.43
C ARG A 174 -8.81 8.17 -22.60
N VAL A 175 -8.28 7.55 -21.54
CA VAL A 175 -6.98 6.85 -21.60
C VAL A 175 -7.07 5.63 -22.53
N THR A 176 -8.17 4.89 -22.49
CA THR A 176 -8.38 3.71 -23.34
C THR A 176 -8.44 4.11 -24.82
N ASP A 177 -9.18 5.17 -25.15
CA ASP A 177 -9.28 5.69 -26.50
C ASP A 177 -7.94 6.21 -27.01
N GLU A 178 -7.18 6.95 -26.20
CA GLU A 178 -5.85 7.44 -26.57
C GLU A 178 -4.90 6.28 -26.91
N VAL A 179 -4.89 5.23 -26.09
CA VAL A 179 -4.09 4.02 -26.33
C VAL A 179 -4.54 3.30 -27.60
N LEU A 180 -5.85 3.07 -27.79
CA LEU A 180 -6.37 2.39 -28.97
C LEU A 180 -6.10 3.18 -30.27
N ILE A 181 -6.25 4.50 -30.25
CA ILE A 181 -5.96 5.38 -31.39
C ILE A 181 -4.48 5.36 -31.71
N SER A 182 -3.61 5.44 -30.70
CA SER A 182 -2.15 5.36 -30.92
C SER A 182 -1.73 4.03 -31.55
N MET A 183 -2.28 2.91 -31.07
CA MET A 183 -2.04 1.58 -31.65
C MET A 183 -2.54 1.48 -33.09
N GLN A 184 -3.76 1.96 -33.37
CA GLN A 184 -4.33 1.96 -34.72
C GLN A 184 -3.45 2.78 -35.68
N LYS A 185 -2.96 3.94 -35.24
CA LYS A 185 -2.07 4.78 -36.02
C LYS A 185 -0.74 4.07 -36.31
N GLU A 186 -0.11 3.46 -35.29
CA GLU A 186 1.14 2.73 -35.47
C GLU A 186 0.99 1.55 -36.44
N ILE A 187 -0.10 0.79 -36.34
CA ILE A 187 -0.39 -0.31 -37.26
C ILE A 187 -0.57 0.21 -38.69
N SER A 188 -1.32 1.30 -38.87
CA SER A 188 -1.56 1.90 -40.18
C SER A 188 -0.27 2.42 -40.82
N GLU A 189 0.60 3.06 -40.03
CA GLU A 189 1.90 3.54 -40.48
C GLU A 189 2.80 2.38 -40.91
N LYS A 190 2.90 1.32 -40.10
CA LYS A 190 3.68 0.12 -40.47
C LYS A 190 3.14 -0.56 -41.71
N LEU A 191 1.80 -0.64 -41.85
CA LEU A 191 1.17 -1.22 -43.02
C LEU A 191 1.47 -0.40 -44.28
N GLN A 192 1.43 0.93 -44.20
CA GLN A 192 1.78 1.83 -45.31
C GLN A 192 3.25 1.66 -45.71
N VAL A 193 4.18 1.66 -44.76
CA VAL A 193 5.62 1.46 -45.02
C VAL A 193 5.86 0.11 -45.72
N GLN A 194 5.16 -0.94 -45.29
CA GLN A 194 5.26 -2.26 -45.90
C GLN A 194 4.68 -2.27 -47.33
N GLU A 195 3.54 -1.61 -47.56
CA GLU A 195 2.93 -1.49 -48.88
C GLU A 195 3.83 -0.71 -49.86
N GLU A 196 4.42 0.40 -49.42
CA GLU A 196 5.38 1.17 -50.20
C GLU A 196 6.63 0.34 -50.55
N ALA A 197 7.14 -0.45 -49.61
CA ALA A 197 8.28 -1.35 -49.84
C ALA A 197 7.95 -2.43 -50.89
N PHE A 198 6.74 -3.01 -50.85
CA PHE A 198 6.30 -3.97 -51.86
C PHE A 198 6.08 -3.32 -53.22
N ASN A 199 5.42 -2.16 -53.27
CA ASN A 199 5.20 -1.40 -54.51
C ASN A 199 6.53 -1.00 -55.17
N ALA A 200 7.51 -0.55 -54.39
CA ALA A 200 8.86 -0.25 -54.89
C ALA A 200 9.56 -1.49 -55.47
N ARG A 201 9.31 -2.67 -54.91
CA ARG A 201 9.87 -3.94 -55.41
C ARG A 201 9.19 -4.40 -56.70
N ILE A 202 7.87 -4.21 -56.80
CA ILE A 202 7.09 -4.49 -58.03
C ILE A 202 7.51 -3.56 -59.17
N GLU A 203 7.68 -2.26 -58.91
CA GLU A 203 8.14 -1.31 -59.93
C GLU A 203 9.57 -1.57 -60.42
N LYS A 204 10.46 -2.05 -59.53
CA LYS A 204 11.79 -2.54 -59.95
C LYS A 204 11.70 -3.74 -60.88
N LEU A 205 10.76 -4.66 -60.64
CA LEU A 205 10.54 -5.84 -61.49
C LEU A 205 9.89 -5.49 -62.84
N LYS A 206 9.04 -4.44 -62.90
CA LYS A 206 8.46 -3.97 -64.17
C LYS A 206 9.45 -3.23 -65.07
N LYS A 207 10.50 -2.63 -64.49
CA LYS A 207 11.55 -1.92 -65.23
C LYS A 207 12.69 -2.82 -65.71
N ALA A 208 12.81 -4.03 -65.15
CA ALA A 208 13.77 -5.05 -65.57
C ALA A 208 13.22 -5.86 -66.75
#